data_AF-A0A0T9UUF2-F1
#
_entry.id   AF-A0A0T9UUF2-F1
#
_cell.length_a   1.000
_cell.length_b   1.000
_cell.length_c   1.000
_cell.angle_alpha   90.00
_cell.angle_beta   90.00
_cell.angle_gamma   90.00
#
_symmetry.space_group_name_H-M   'P 1'
#
loop_
_entity.id
_entity.type
_entity.pdbx_description
1 polymer ?
#
loop_
_entity_poly.entity_id
_entity_poly.type
_entity_poly.pdbx_seq_one_letter_code
_entity_poly.pdbx_strand_id
1 'polypeptide(L)' 'MDKLTPCEVSDVLFSLSRMLEVAQLLIGEPEGEDIGYELLEFAQQHAAKAAKNIKGVNYA' A
#
# COMPACT_ATOMS: atom_id res chain seq x y z
N MET A 1 14.65 6.17 8.73
CA MET A 1 13.23 6.24 9.11
C MET A 1 13.09 5.52 10.43
N ASP A 2 12.32 6.09 11.35
CA ASP A 2 11.99 5.42 12.60
C ASP A 2 11.10 4.22 12.34
N LYS A 3 11.17 3.22 13.23
CA LYS A 3 10.31 2.03 13.12
C LYS A 3 8.87 2.39 13.48
N LEU A 4 7.92 1.97 12.66
CA LEU A 4 6.48 2.12 12.85
C LEU A 4 6.03 1.41 14.13
N THR A 5 5.26 2.11 14.93
CA THR A 5 4.49 1.57 16.05
C THR A 5 3.30 0.73 15.55
N PRO A 6 2.70 -0.13 16.38
CA PRO A 6 1.54 -0.92 15.97
C PRO A 6 0.36 -0.09 15.44
N CYS A 7 0.09 1.08 16.01
CA CYS A 7 -0.97 1.98 15.54
C CYS A 7 -0.66 2.49 14.12
N GLU A 8 0.58 2.94 13.89
CA GLU A 8 0.99 3.41 12.56
C GLU A 8 0.98 2.28 11.52
N VAL A 9 1.30 1.04 11.91
CA VAL A 9 1.15 -0.13 11.05
C VAL A 9 -0.32 -0.34 10.67
N SER A 10 -1.24 -0.21 11.62
CA SER A 10 -2.68 -0.31 11.36
C SER A 10 -3.16 0.78 10.39
N ASP A 11 -2.71 2.02 10.57
CA ASP A 11 -3.06 3.14 9.69
C ASP A 11 -2.57 2.91 8.25
N VAL A 12 -1.34 2.41 8.10
CA VAL A 12 -0.79 2.05 6.79
C VAL A 12 -1.58 0.92 6.14
N LEU A 13 -1.90 -0.13 6.89
CA LEU A 13 -2.69 -1.26 6.36
C LEU A 13 -4.09 -0.81 5.91
N PHE A 14 -4.72 0.09 6.68
CA PHE A 14 -6.00 0.69 6.31
C PHE A 14 -5.89 1.57 5.06
N SER A 15 -4.83 2.39 4.96
CA SER A 15 -4.59 3.20 3.76
C SER A 15 -4.38 2.35 2.52
N LEU A 16 -3.56 1.30 2.62
CA LEU A 16 -3.28 0.36 1.54
C LEU A 16 -4.53 -0.38 1.07
N SER A 17 -5.39 -0.84 1.99
CA SER A 17 -6.62 -1.54 1.61
C SER A 17 -7.55 -0.64 0.78
N ARG A 18 -7.68 0.64 1.16
CA ARG A 18 -8.46 1.63 0.40
C ARG A 18 -7.84 1.92 -0.98
N MET A 19 -6.51 2.01 -1.08
CA MET A 19 -5.84 2.20 -2.37
C MET A 19 -6.07 1.01 -3.31
N LEU A 20 -5.98 -0.22 -2.79
CA LEU A 20 -6.21 -1.43 -3.56
C LEU A 20 -7.66 -1.56 -4.05
N GLU A 21 -8.63 -1.17 -3.21
CA GLU A 21 -10.05 -1.13 -3.60
C GLU A 21 -10.29 -0.17 -4.77
N VAL A 22 -9.72 1.03 -4.72
CA VAL A 22 -9.83 2.01 -5.82
C VAL A 22 -9.09 1.53 -7.06
N ALA A 23 -7.88 0.98 -6.91
CA ALA A 23 -7.11 0.45 -8.04
C ALA A 23 -7.88 -0.66 -8.76
N GLN A 24 -8.49 -1.58 -8.01
CA GLN A 24 -9.30 -2.66 -8.58
C GLN A 24 -10.50 -2.13 -9.38
N LEU A 25 -11.19 -1.11 -8.87
CA LEU A 25 -12.31 -0.48 -9.57
C LEU A 25 -11.85 0.16 -10.88
N LEU A 26 -10.73 0.89 -10.87
CA LEU A 26 -10.19 1.56 -12.04
C LEU A 26 -9.67 0.59 -13.10
N ILE A 27 -9.00 -0.49 -12.69
CA ILE A 27 -8.54 -1.55 -13.60
C ILE A 27 -9.71 -2.21 -14.35
N GLY A 28 -10.89 -2.28 -13.73
CA GLY A 28 -12.09 -2.80 -14.37
C GLY A 28 -12.74 -1.86 -15.38
N GLU A 29 -12.35 -0.58 -15.42
CA GLU A 29 -12.95 0.45 -16.27
C GLU A 29 -12.04 0.74 -17.49
N PRO A 30 -12.57 0.75 -18.74
CA PRO A 30 -11.76 0.92 -19.95
C PRO A 30 -10.94 2.23 -19.99
N GLU A 31 -11.45 3.28 -19.35
CA GLU A 31 -10.78 4.60 -19.30
C GLU A 31 -9.87 4.74 -18.06
N GLY A 32 -10.02 3.83 -17.08
CA GLY A 32 -9.33 3.86 -15.80
C GLY A 32 -8.17 2.88 -15.69
N GLU A 33 -8.00 1.98 -16.67
CA GLU A 33 -7.08 0.84 -16.56
C GLU A 33 -5.64 1.25 -16.24
N ASP A 34 -5.07 2.16 -17.02
CA ASP A 34 -3.70 2.66 -16.82
C ASP A 34 -3.52 3.32 -15.45
N ILE A 35 -4.47 4.19 -15.04
CA ILE A 35 -4.45 4.88 -13.74
C ILE A 35 -4.58 3.87 -12.59
N GLY A 36 -5.40 2.84 -12.78
CA GLY A 36 -5.57 1.76 -11.82
C GLY A 36 -4.29 0.97 -11.60
N TYR A 37 -3.54 0.68 -12.68
CA TYR A 37 -2.22 0.04 -12.58
C TYR A 37 -1.16 0.95 -11.95
N GLU A 38 -1.14 2.25 -12.24
CA GLU A 38 -0.25 3.21 -11.57
C GLU A 38 -0.52 3.27 -10.05
N LEU A 39 -1.80 3.30 -9.67
CA LEU A 39 -2.19 3.30 -8.26
C LEU A 39 -1.81 1.98 -7.56
N LEU A 40 -1.94 0.85 -8.26
CA LEU A 40 -1.50 -0.45 -7.77
C LEU A 40 0.02 -0.48 -7.54
N GLU A 41 0.81 0.03 -8.48
CA GLU A 41 2.26 0.13 -8.34
C GLU A 41 2.63 1.00 -7.13
N PHE A 42 1.97 2.16 -6.98
CA PHE A 42 2.18 3.03 -5.83
C PHE A 42 1.87 2.33 -4.50
N ALA A 43 0.74 1.61 -4.42
CA ALA A 43 0.35 0.85 -3.23
C ALA A 43 1.40 -0.23 -2.90
N GLN A 44 1.92 -0.94 -3.90
CA GLN A 44 2.98 -1.94 -3.71
C GLN A 44 4.27 -1.31 -3.19
N GLN A 45 4.70 -0.19 -3.76
CA GLN A 45 5.88 0.54 -3.30
C GLN A 45 5.70 1.08 -1.87
N HIS A 46 4.51 1.58 -1.54
CA HIS A 46 4.17 2.05 -0.20
C HIS A 46 4.21 0.90 0.82
N ALA A 47 3.60 -0.24 0.48
CA ALA A 47 3.63 -1.45 1.30
C ALA A 47 5.06 -1.95 1.54
N ALA A 48 5.90 -2.00 0.49
CA ALA A 48 7.30 -2.43 0.61
C ALA A 48 8.13 -1.49 1.51
N LYS A 49 7.89 -0.18 1.44
CA LYS A 49 8.53 0.81 2.33
C LYS A 49 8.05 0.64 3.77
N ALA A 50 6.75 0.48 3.99
CA ALA A 50 6.19 0.31 5.32
C ALA A 50 6.67 -0.98 5.99
N ALA A 51 6.68 -2.09 5.24
CA ALA A 51 7.18 -3.38 5.69
C ALA A 51 8.58 -3.23 6.30
N LYS A 52 9.54 -2.67 5.56
CA LYS A 52 10.93 -2.47 6.03
C LYS A 52 11.08 -1.68 7.33
N ASN A 53 10.04 -0.96 7.76
CA ASN A 53 10.06 -0.12 8.95
C ASN A 53 9.16 -0.64 10.08
N ILE A 54 8.63 -1.87 10.03
CA ILE A 54 7.81 -2.41 11.13
C ILE A 54 8.67 -2.75 12.36
N LYS A 55 8.29 -2.22 13.53
CA LYS A 55 8.97 -2.54 14.80
C LYS A 55 8.77 -4.02 15.17
N GLY A 56 9.87 -4.73 15.42
CA GLY A 56 9.85 -6.14 15.82
C GLY A 56 9.91 -7.15 14.67
N VAL A 57 9.87 -6.71 13.42
CA VAL A 57 10.12 -7.56 12.25
C VAL A 57 11.57 -7.41 11.81
N ASN A 58 12.32 -8.51 11.79
CA ASN A 58 13.62 -8.60 11.14
C ASN A 58 13.42 -9.26 9.78
N TYR A 59 13.56 -8.48 8.71
CA TYR A 59 13.68 -9.02 7.37
C TYR A 59 15.11 -9.57 7.25
N ALA A 60 15.25 -10.89 7.37
CA ALA A 60 16.51 -11.61 7.18
C ALA A 60 16.89 -11.69 5.70
#